data_AF-A0A5T1TZC0-F1
#
_entry.id   AF-A0A5T1TZC0-F1
#
_cell.length_a   1.000
_cell.length_b   1.000
_cell.length_c   1.000
_cell.angle_alpha   90.00
_cell.angle_beta   90.00
_cell.angle_gamma   90.00
#
_symmetry.space_group_name_H-M   'P 1'
#
loop_
_entity.id
_entity.type
_entity.pdbx_description
1 polymer ?
#
loop_
_entity_poly.entity_id
_entity_poly.type
_entity_poly.pdbx_seq_one_letter_code
_entity_poly.pdbx_strand_id
1 'polypeptide(L)'
;LYNGLINFYNKIKEKINCVLEKRNKHIVDIDAKLKEMDQSFQNLNKDMEEWFFNDICFEKIGDTYYKIQRLNFNNKWFDCDKGLSEGEKTIVSIIYFTNHFLSKIKEIKECPLVFLDDPINSLDNSNRDKIINYISSKLLKQNRGQFFIATHIDEVCDKFNKKNSDTQSIFEIKKYANQSEIEKLAGFKLNNDFKTTHLRLCEYLKFGKYEDAFDISGDVRFILEKICNIFFKNTENFTDCYDKLLSKFDIIKKYTANDIQDLNHGKNTINSDEIIEKVRFVVEIIDKIRNYSCGKL
;
A
#
# COMPACT_ATOMS: atom_id res chain seq x y z
N LEU A 1 71.57 31.02 -13.43
CA LEU A 1 70.36 31.72 -13.96
C LEU A 1 69.44 30.76 -14.75
N TYR A 2 69.94 30.07 -15.77
CA TYR A 2 69.14 29.15 -16.62
C TYR A 2 68.45 28.00 -15.85
N ASN A 3 69.17 27.29 -14.97
CA ASN A 3 68.58 26.21 -14.16
C ASN A 3 67.52 26.68 -13.14
N GLY A 4 67.61 27.92 -12.67
CA GLY A 4 66.61 28.51 -11.77
C GLY A 4 65.28 28.81 -12.47
N LEU A 5 65.35 29.28 -13.72
CA LEU A 5 64.19 29.51 -14.59
C LEU A 5 63.47 28.20 -14.95
N ILE A 6 64.23 27.13 -15.26
CA ILE A 6 63.67 25.81 -15.54
C ILE A 6 62.94 25.24 -14.33
N ASN A 7 63.54 25.33 -13.13
CA ASN A 7 62.88 24.86 -11.90
C ASN A 7 61.62 25.66 -11.56
N PHE A 8 61.64 26.97 -11.79
CA PHE A 8 60.47 27.82 -11.58
C PHE A 8 59.33 27.48 -12.55
N TYR A 9 59.66 27.29 -13.84
CA TYR A 9 58.71 26.86 -14.86
C TYR A 9 58.08 25.50 -14.52
N ASN A 10 58.88 24.52 -14.12
CA ASN A 10 58.39 23.19 -13.74
C ASN A 10 57.44 23.25 -12.53
N LYS A 11 57.76 24.05 -11.50
CA LYS A 11 56.86 24.27 -10.35
C LYS A 11 55.52 24.89 -10.74
N ILE A 12 55.53 25.86 -11.67
CA ILE A 12 54.30 26.46 -12.18
C ILE A 12 53.49 25.43 -12.95
N LYS A 13 54.13 24.65 -13.82
CA LYS A 13 53.49 23.60 -14.62
C LYS A 13 52.86 22.52 -13.75
N GLU A 14 53.54 22.05 -12.71
CA GLU A 14 52.99 21.11 -11.73
C GLU A 14 51.76 21.68 -11.00
N LYS A 15 51.83 22.95 -10.60
CA LYS A 15 50.70 23.60 -9.91
C LYS A 15 49.48 23.77 -10.83
N ILE A 16 49.70 24.11 -12.10
CA ILE A 16 48.64 24.17 -13.12
C ILE A 16 48.04 22.79 -13.34
N ASN A 17 48.86 21.76 -13.51
CA ASN A 17 48.39 20.38 -13.70
C ASN A 17 47.56 19.90 -12.50
N CYS A 18 48.02 20.16 -11.27
CA CYS A 18 47.27 19.81 -10.07
C CYS A 18 45.90 20.51 -10.00
N VAL A 19 45.80 21.78 -10.42
CA VAL A 19 44.52 22.51 -10.48
C VAL A 19 43.62 21.94 -11.59
N LEU A 20 44.18 21.60 -12.76
CA LEU A 20 43.45 20.98 -13.86
C LEU A 20 42.91 19.60 -13.46
N GLU A 21 43.70 18.78 -12.79
CA GLU A 21 43.27 17.46 -12.29
C GLU A 21 42.11 17.59 -11.30
N LYS A 22 42.19 18.54 -10.34
CA LYS A 22 41.10 18.80 -9.40
C LYS A 22 39.82 19.26 -10.09
N ARG A 23 39.93 20.14 -11.09
CA ARG A 23 38.78 20.60 -11.88
C ARG A 23 38.17 19.48 -12.71
N ASN A 24 39.00 18.68 -13.39
CA ASN A 24 38.53 17.54 -14.17
C ASN A 24 37.82 16.51 -13.28
N LYS A 25 38.36 16.25 -12.09
CA LYS A 25 37.68 15.39 -11.11
C LYS A 25 36.31 15.95 -10.70
N HIS A 26 36.24 17.25 -10.42
CA HIS A 26 34.98 17.93 -10.13
C HIS A 26 33.97 17.84 -11.29
N ILE A 27 34.43 17.99 -12.54
CA ILE A 27 33.57 17.87 -13.73
C ILE A 27 32.99 16.45 -13.82
N VAL A 28 33.84 15.43 -13.65
CA VAL A 28 33.41 14.02 -13.65
C VAL A 28 32.41 13.74 -12.54
N ASP A 29 32.63 14.26 -11.34
CA ASP A 29 31.71 14.10 -10.20
C ASP A 29 30.36 14.80 -10.45
N ILE A 30 30.35 15.96 -11.11
CA ILE A 30 29.12 16.68 -11.48
C ILE A 30 28.37 15.92 -12.59
N ASP A 31 29.06 15.45 -13.61
CA ASP A 31 28.47 14.67 -14.71
C ASP A 31 27.82 13.37 -14.21
N ALA A 32 28.47 12.71 -13.23
CA ALA A 32 27.91 11.52 -12.60
C ALA A 32 26.58 11.83 -11.88
N LYS A 33 26.54 12.92 -11.10
CA LYS A 33 25.32 13.35 -10.40
C LYS A 33 24.19 13.73 -11.36
N LEU A 34 24.52 14.41 -12.47
CA LEU A 34 23.54 14.75 -13.50
C LEU A 34 22.93 13.50 -14.14
N LYS A 35 23.76 12.50 -14.48
CA LYS A 35 23.28 11.22 -15.02
C LYS A 35 22.39 10.45 -14.05
N GLU A 36 22.73 10.40 -12.77
CA GLU A 36 21.91 9.74 -11.76
C GLU A 36 20.54 10.43 -11.59
N MET A 37 20.53 11.75 -11.62
CA MET A 37 19.30 12.55 -11.57
C MET A 37 18.43 12.33 -12.82
N ASP A 38 19.02 12.24 -14.00
CA ASP A 38 18.31 11.93 -15.24
C ASP A 38 17.73 10.51 -15.22
N GLN A 39 18.46 9.53 -14.67
CA GLN A 39 17.95 8.17 -14.51
C GLN A 39 16.79 8.11 -13.51
N SER A 40 16.90 8.84 -12.38
CA SER A 40 15.80 8.97 -11.43
C SER A 40 14.55 9.58 -12.08
N PHE A 41 14.74 10.54 -12.99
CA PHE A 41 13.65 11.15 -13.73
C PHE A 41 13.00 10.20 -14.74
N GLN A 42 13.79 9.41 -15.47
CA GLN A 42 13.23 8.37 -16.34
C GLN A 42 12.41 7.36 -15.54
N ASN A 43 12.85 7.02 -14.32
CA ASN A 43 12.10 6.15 -13.42
C ASN A 43 10.80 6.79 -12.93
N LEU A 44 10.75 8.11 -12.72
CA LEU A 44 9.52 8.83 -12.34
C LEU A 44 8.41 8.63 -13.38
N ASN A 45 8.69 8.96 -14.64
CA ASN A 45 7.68 8.85 -15.70
C ASN A 45 7.31 7.40 -15.99
N LYS A 46 8.28 6.49 -15.90
CA LYS A 46 8.02 5.05 -16.01
C LYS A 46 7.09 4.56 -14.91
N ASP A 47 7.36 4.93 -13.66
CA ASP A 47 6.51 4.53 -12.53
C ASP A 47 5.11 5.15 -12.62
N MET A 48 4.99 6.39 -13.11
CA MET A 48 3.69 7.02 -13.40
C MET A 48 2.87 6.19 -14.38
N GLU A 49 3.45 5.85 -15.53
CA GLU A 49 2.78 5.09 -16.62
C GLU A 49 2.46 3.65 -16.21
N GLU A 50 3.42 2.94 -15.61
CA GLU A 50 3.25 1.53 -15.26
C GLU A 50 2.19 1.32 -14.17
N TRP A 51 2.03 2.27 -13.24
CA TRP A 51 1.20 2.07 -12.06
C TRP A 51 -0.11 2.86 -12.09
N PHE A 52 -0.14 4.05 -12.67
CA PHE A 52 -1.25 4.99 -12.46
C PHE A 52 -1.79 5.67 -13.72
N PHE A 53 -0.99 6.51 -14.36
CA PHE A 53 -1.46 7.46 -15.37
C PHE A 53 -0.56 7.47 -16.60
N ASN A 54 -1.16 7.33 -17.78
CA ASN A 54 -0.46 7.46 -19.07
C ASN A 54 -0.61 8.89 -19.64
N ASP A 55 -1.49 9.68 -19.04
CA ASP A 55 -1.83 11.04 -19.45
C ASP A 55 -1.24 12.10 -18.52
N ILE A 56 -0.46 11.72 -17.50
CA ILE A 56 0.24 12.65 -16.59
C ILE A 56 1.73 12.30 -16.61
N CYS A 57 2.59 13.30 -16.80
CA CYS A 57 4.03 13.11 -16.75
C CYS A 57 4.75 14.27 -16.06
N PHE A 58 5.99 14.03 -15.65
CA PHE A 58 6.93 15.08 -15.29
C PHE A 58 7.70 15.52 -16.54
N GLU A 59 7.79 16.82 -16.78
CA GLU A 59 8.67 17.43 -17.80
C GLU A 59 9.82 18.15 -17.11
N LYS A 60 11.05 17.88 -17.55
CA LYS A 60 12.26 18.56 -17.08
C LYS A 60 12.38 19.91 -17.80
N ILE A 61 12.37 21.01 -17.04
CA ILE A 61 12.49 22.38 -17.57
C ILE A 61 13.91 22.93 -17.40
N GLY A 62 14.68 22.34 -16.49
CA GLY A 62 16.08 22.68 -16.26
C GLY A 62 16.77 21.57 -15.50
N ASP A 63 18.00 21.78 -15.08
CA ASP A 63 18.78 20.72 -14.43
C ASP A 63 18.07 20.15 -13.21
N THR A 64 17.50 20.99 -12.36
CA THR A 64 16.84 20.60 -11.10
C THR A 64 15.35 20.95 -11.03
N TYR A 65 14.80 21.51 -12.11
CA TYR A 65 13.42 22.00 -12.15
C TYR A 65 12.54 21.13 -13.02
N TYR A 66 11.39 20.78 -12.48
CA TYR A 66 10.39 19.95 -13.12
C TYR A 66 9.03 20.61 -13.03
N LYS A 67 8.21 20.41 -14.06
CA LYS A 67 6.77 20.63 -14.00
C LYS A 67 6.03 19.34 -14.25
N ILE A 68 4.75 19.35 -13.91
CA ILE A 68 3.84 18.27 -14.22
C ILE A 68 2.99 18.70 -15.41
N GLN A 69 2.82 17.81 -16.37
CA GLN A 69 2.00 18.01 -17.55
C GLN A 69 0.92 16.95 -17.66
N ARG A 70 -0.14 17.30 -18.39
CA ARG A 70 -1.22 16.38 -18.76
C ARG A 70 -1.42 16.35 -20.26
N LEU A 71 -1.80 15.19 -20.78
CA LEU A 71 -2.21 15.00 -22.16
C LEU A 71 -3.66 15.46 -22.35
N ASN A 72 -3.92 16.34 -23.32
CA ASN A 72 -5.29 16.70 -23.70
C ASN A 72 -5.87 15.74 -24.76
N PHE A 73 -7.16 15.90 -25.09
CA PHE A 73 -7.85 15.11 -26.12
C PHE A 73 -7.22 15.18 -27.52
N ASN A 74 -6.37 16.17 -27.79
CA ASN A 74 -5.65 16.32 -29.04
C ASN A 74 -4.23 15.72 -28.97
N ASN A 75 -3.93 14.90 -27.96
CA ASN A 75 -2.61 14.32 -27.68
C ASN A 75 -1.49 15.37 -27.55
N LYS A 76 -1.81 16.55 -27.01
CA LYS A 76 -0.81 17.58 -26.69
C LYS A 76 -0.66 17.72 -25.18
N TRP A 77 0.59 17.74 -24.74
CA TRP A 77 0.95 18.02 -23.34
C TRP A 77 0.72 19.49 -23.00
N PHE A 78 0.16 19.74 -21.83
CA PHE A 78 -0.04 21.08 -21.28
C PHE A 78 0.23 21.09 -19.77
N ASP A 79 0.56 22.26 -19.24
CA ASP A 79 0.99 22.41 -17.85
C ASP A 79 -0.19 22.28 -16.87
N CYS A 80 0.03 21.54 -15.78
CA CYS A 80 -1.01 21.14 -14.84
C CYS A 80 -1.32 22.18 -13.74
N ASP A 81 -1.01 23.46 -13.92
CA ASP A 81 -1.06 24.50 -12.87
C ASP A 81 -2.38 24.59 -12.08
N LYS A 82 -3.50 24.10 -12.65
CA LYS A 82 -4.82 24.02 -11.99
C LYS A 82 -5.57 22.69 -12.22
N GLY A 83 -4.91 21.66 -12.76
CA GLY A 83 -5.59 20.54 -13.44
C GLY A 83 -5.63 19.19 -12.72
N LEU A 84 -4.89 19.02 -11.61
CA LEU A 84 -4.88 17.76 -10.87
C LEU A 84 -5.95 17.75 -9.77
N SER A 85 -6.69 16.65 -9.66
CA SER A 85 -7.52 16.34 -8.51
C SER A 85 -6.67 16.09 -7.26
N GLU A 86 -7.28 16.12 -6.07
CA GLU A 86 -6.58 15.83 -4.81
C GLU A 86 -5.98 14.41 -4.76
N GLY A 87 -6.69 13.44 -5.34
CA GLY A 87 -6.16 12.08 -5.48
C GLY A 87 -4.94 11.99 -6.39
N GLU A 88 -4.97 12.68 -7.53
CA GLU A 88 -3.83 12.73 -8.45
C GLU A 88 -2.62 13.43 -7.83
N LYS A 89 -2.83 14.55 -7.13
CA LYS A 89 -1.76 15.24 -6.38
C LYS A 89 -1.11 14.31 -5.36
N THR A 90 -1.92 13.51 -4.66
CA THR A 90 -1.45 12.53 -3.67
C THR A 90 -0.57 11.47 -4.33
N ILE A 91 -1.03 10.87 -5.43
CA ILE A 91 -0.28 9.85 -6.19
C ILE A 91 1.04 10.42 -6.72
N VAL A 92 0.99 11.56 -7.40
CA VAL A 92 2.15 12.24 -7.98
C VAL A 92 3.20 12.55 -6.89
N SER A 93 2.74 13.02 -5.72
CA SER A 93 3.62 13.33 -4.59
C SER A 93 4.31 12.07 -4.05
N ILE A 94 3.61 10.95 -3.94
CA ILE A 94 4.16 9.69 -3.43
C ILE A 94 5.17 9.09 -4.42
N ILE A 95 4.90 9.14 -5.72
CA ILE A 95 5.84 8.67 -6.75
C ILE A 95 7.09 9.54 -6.78
N TYR A 96 6.91 10.86 -6.71
CA TYR A 96 8.00 11.81 -6.61
C TYR A 96 8.88 11.52 -5.40
N PHE A 97 8.27 11.47 -4.21
CA PHE A 97 8.95 11.17 -2.96
C PHE A 97 9.71 9.83 -3.04
N THR A 98 9.06 8.78 -3.53
CA THR A 98 9.64 7.43 -3.59
C THR A 98 10.87 7.42 -4.49
N ASN A 99 10.77 7.93 -5.72
CA ASN A 99 11.90 7.95 -6.64
C ASN A 99 13.03 8.87 -6.13
N HIS A 100 12.69 10.04 -5.59
CA HIS A 100 13.67 10.94 -4.99
C HIS A 100 14.43 10.25 -3.84
N PHE A 101 13.70 9.64 -2.91
CA PHE A 101 14.26 8.88 -1.80
C PHE A 101 15.17 7.75 -2.29
N LEU A 102 14.72 6.94 -3.26
CA LEU A 102 15.50 5.84 -3.80
C LEU A 102 16.77 6.30 -4.52
N SER A 103 16.75 7.47 -5.17
CA SER A 103 17.94 8.07 -5.77
C SER A 103 18.96 8.49 -4.72
N LYS A 104 18.51 8.92 -3.53
CA LYS A 104 19.35 9.46 -2.47
C LYS A 104 19.71 8.48 -1.37
N ILE A 105 19.05 7.32 -1.29
CA ILE A 105 19.22 6.36 -0.20
C ILE A 105 20.67 5.85 -0.04
N LYS A 106 21.45 5.83 -1.14
CA LYS A 106 22.86 5.45 -1.12
C LYS A 106 23.76 6.55 -0.54
N GLU A 107 23.38 7.82 -0.69
CA GLU A 107 24.12 8.98 -0.21
C GLU A 107 23.93 9.22 1.29
N ILE A 108 22.75 8.85 1.83
CA ILE A 108 22.46 8.92 3.27
C ILE A 108 23.45 7.98 3.99
N LYS A 109 24.08 8.43 5.09
CA LYS A 109 25.02 7.59 5.86
C LYS A 109 24.32 6.84 6.99
N GLU A 110 23.33 7.48 7.59
CA GLU A 110 22.52 6.98 8.67
C GLU A 110 21.47 5.96 8.18
N CYS A 111 20.77 5.31 9.11
CA CYS A 111 19.58 4.52 8.77
C CYS A 111 18.40 5.51 8.57
N PRO A 112 17.85 5.64 7.35
CA PRO A 112 16.77 6.60 7.11
C PRO A 112 15.49 6.17 7.82
N LEU A 113 14.77 7.14 8.37
CA LEU A 113 13.46 6.95 8.97
C LEU A 113 12.42 7.68 8.11
N VAL A 114 11.46 6.93 7.58
CA VAL A 114 10.43 7.44 6.68
C VAL A 114 9.07 7.26 7.34
N PHE A 115 8.32 8.35 7.45
CA PHE A 115 6.96 8.34 7.98
C PHE A 115 6.00 8.80 6.87
N LEU A 116 5.05 7.93 6.51
CA LEU A 116 3.97 8.23 5.58
C LEU A 116 2.68 8.39 6.38
N ASP A 117 2.20 9.62 6.51
CA ASP A 117 0.94 9.92 7.19
C ASP A 117 -0.22 9.89 6.20
N ASP A 118 -1.09 8.91 6.37
CA ASP A 118 -2.31 8.65 5.61
C ASP A 118 -2.18 8.81 4.08
N PRO A 119 -1.28 8.04 3.43
CA PRO A 119 -0.92 8.25 2.01
C PRO A 119 -2.05 7.94 1.00
N ILE A 120 -3.27 7.68 1.45
CA ILE A 120 -4.34 7.02 0.68
C ILE A 120 -5.74 7.60 0.90
N ASN A 121 -5.91 8.58 1.79
CA ASN A 121 -7.22 9.10 2.21
C ASN A 121 -8.06 9.61 1.03
N SER A 122 -7.42 10.31 0.09
CA SER A 122 -8.05 10.99 -1.04
C SER A 122 -8.31 10.10 -2.26
N LEU A 123 -8.03 8.79 -2.17
CA LEU A 123 -8.05 7.87 -3.31
C LEU A 123 -9.31 7.02 -3.35
N ASP A 124 -9.76 6.67 -4.56
CA ASP A 124 -10.77 5.62 -4.77
C ASP A 124 -10.19 4.22 -4.49
N ASN A 125 -11.05 3.21 -4.38
CA ASN A 125 -10.64 1.84 -4.05
C ASN A 125 -9.60 1.26 -5.03
N SER A 126 -9.71 1.57 -6.32
CA SER A 126 -8.77 1.10 -7.35
C SER A 126 -7.38 1.69 -7.16
N ASN A 127 -7.30 3.00 -6.94
CA ASN A 127 -6.05 3.72 -6.74
C ASN A 127 -5.43 3.44 -5.36
N ARG A 128 -6.24 3.17 -4.32
CA ARG A 128 -5.76 2.70 -3.01
C ARG A 128 -4.97 1.40 -3.15
N ASP A 129 -5.49 0.42 -3.87
CA ASP A 129 -4.81 -0.86 -4.00
C ASP A 129 -3.48 -0.74 -4.76
N LYS A 130 -3.49 0.05 -5.85
CA LYS A 130 -2.31 0.34 -6.65
C LYS A 130 -1.22 1.03 -5.84
N ILE A 131 -1.56 2.06 -5.06
CA ILE A 131 -0.57 2.80 -4.29
C ILE A 131 0.03 2.00 -3.14
N ILE A 132 -0.76 1.15 -2.48
CA ILE A 132 -0.23 0.24 -1.46
C ILE A 132 0.74 -0.77 -2.09
N ASN A 133 0.40 -1.29 -3.28
CA ASN A 133 1.27 -2.21 -4.02
C ASN A 133 2.56 -1.50 -4.48
N TYR A 134 2.46 -0.26 -4.93
CA TYR A 134 3.60 0.58 -5.30
C TYR A 134 4.53 0.80 -4.10
N ILE A 135 4.01 1.33 -2.99
CA ILE A 135 4.76 1.55 -1.74
C ILE A 135 5.40 0.25 -1.26
N SER A 136 4.62 -0.84 -1.21
CA SER A 136 5.11 -2.16 -0.78
C SER A 136 6.25 -2.67 -1.66
N SER A 137 6.20 -2.46 -2.97
CA SER A 137 7.13 -3.05 -3.94
C SER A 137 8.38 -2.21 -4.17
N LYS A 138 8.28 -0.88 -4.08
CA LYS A 138 9.38 0.06 -4.34
C LYS A 138 10.03 0.54 -3.06
N LEU A 139 9.22 0.96 -2.09
CA LEU A 139 9.70 1.61 -0.86
C LEU A 139 10.02 0.57 0.22
N LEU A 140 9.09 -0.32 0.54
CA LEU A 140 9.25 -1.27 1.65
C LEU A 140 10.13 -2.48 1.34
N LYS A 141 10.41 -2.75 0.05
CA LYS A 141 11.39 -3.79 -0.34
C LYS A 141 12.85 -3.36 -0.14
N GLN A 142 13.10 -2.11 0.23
CA GLN A 142 14.46 -1.65 0.47
C GLN A 142 15.02 -2.27 1.75
N ASN A 143 16.24 -2.81 1.66
CA ASN A 143 16.94 -3.42 2.81
C ASN A 143 17.52 -2.38 3.78
N ARG A 144 17.21 -1.10 3.58
CA ARG A 144 17.76 0.02 4.33
C ARG A 144 16.65 1.00 4.70
N GLY A 145 16.55 1.29 5.98
CA GLY A 145 15.61 2.25 6.54
C GLY A 145 14.54 1.62 7.42
N GLN A 146 13.88 2.47 8.22
CA GLN A 146 12.68 2.13 8.97
C GLN A 146 11.51 2.92 8.38
N PHE A 147 10.42 2.22 8.11
CA PHE A 147 9.24 2.78 7.47
C PHE A 147 8.06 2.69 8.42
N PHE A 148 7.40 3.82 8.62
CA PHE A 148 6.17 3.96 9.39
C PHE A 148 5.09 4.42 8.44
N ILE A 149 3.96 3.71 8.41
CA ILE A 149 2.78 4.08 7.64
C ILE A 149 1.66 4.24 8.66
N ALA A 150 1.15 5.45 8.81
CA ALA A 150 -0.06 5.71 9.57
C ALA A 150 -1.24 5.76 8.60
N THR A 151 -2.32 5.07 8.92
CA THR A 151 -3.56 5.17 8.15
C THR A 151 -4.74 4.74 9.01
N HIS A 152 -5.92 5.24 8.66
CA HIS A 152 -7.20 4.85 9.24
C HIS A 152 -7.94 3.81 8.38
N ILE A 153 -7.35 3.37 7.25
CA ILE A 153 -7.97 2.41 6.34
C ILE A 153 -7.55 0.98 6.71
N ASP A 154 -8.49 0.22 7.26
CA ASP A 154 -8.25 -1.14 7.77
C ASP A 154 -7.74 -2.12 6.69
N GLU A 155 -8.20 -1.96 5.44
CA GLU A 155 -7.81 -2.82 4.31
C GLU A 155 -6.28 -2.78 4.04
N VAL A 156 -5.64 -1.65 4.36
CA VAL A 156 -4.20 -1.46 4.22
C VAL A 156 -3.46 -2.16 5.33
N CYS A 157 -3.96 -2.04 6.56
CA CYS A 157 -3.47 -2.77 7.71
C CYS A 157 -3.53 -4.28 7.45
N ASP A 158 -4.66 -4.78 6.93
CA ASP A 158 -4.84 -6.20 6.59
C ASP A 158 -3.83 -6.68 5.54
N LYS A 159 -3.57 -5.86 4.52
CA LYS A 159 -2.62 -6.18 3.44
C LYS A 159 -1.18 -6.28 3.94
N PHE A 160 -0.79 -5.46 4.91
CA PHE A 160 0.51 -5.57 5.58
C PHE A 160 0.54 -6.74 6.56
N ASN A 161 -0.54 -7.00 7.29
CA ASN A 161 -0.64 -8.10 8.25
C ASN A 161 -0.51 -9.49 7.58
N LYS A 162 -1.00 -9.64 6.34
CA LYS A 162 -0.86 -10.88 5.54
C LYS A 162 0.60 -11.31 5.32
N LYS A 163 1.55 -10.38 5.42
CA LYS A 163 2.98 -10.67 5.35
C LYS A 163 3.49 -10.87 6.77
N ASN A 164 3.19 -12.02 7.36
CA ASN A 164 3.86 -12.52 8.57
C ASN A 164 5.37 -12.66 8.29
N SER A 165 6.10 -11.56 8.39
CA SER A 165 7.54 -11.53 8.47
C SER A 165 7.92 -10.87 9.78
N ASP A 166 8.92 -11.42 10.46
CA ASP A 166 9.48 -10.90 11.72
C ASP A 166 10.00 -9.44 11.61
N THR A 167 9.98 -8.89 10.40
CA THR A 167 10.43 -7.54 10.04
C THR A 167 9.33 -6.47 10.10
N GLN A 168 8.08 -6.82 10.43
CA GLN A 168 6.94 -5.89 10.46
C GLN A 168 6.20 -5.94 11.79
N SER A 169 5.64 -4.81 12.22
CA SER A 169 4.78 -4.72 13.40
C SER A 169 3.69 -3.69 13.16
N ILE A 170 2.47 -4.01 13.55
CA ILE A 170 1.31 -3.13 13.43
C ILE A 170 0.96 -2.63 14.82
N PHE A 171 0.65 -1.33 14.89
CA PHE A 171 0.24 -0.66 16.12
C PHE A 171 -1.08 0.04 15.87
N GLU A 172 -1.96 0.01 16.85
CA GLU A 172 -3.22 0.74 16.85
C GLU A 172 -3.15 1.88 17.85
N ILE A 173 -3.60 3.06 17.44
CA ILE A 173 -3.73 4.21 18.34
C ILE A 173 -5.18 4.28 18.78
N LYS A 174 -5.43 4.07 20.09
CA LYS A 174 -6.77 4.16 20.68
C LYS A 174 -6.90 5.40 21.52
N LYS A 175 -8.10 6.00 21.49
CA LYS A 175 -8.47 7.13 22.33
C LYS A 175 -9.34 6.64 23.48
N TYR A 176 -8.88 6.91 24.69
CA TYR A 176 -9.62 6.77 25.93
C TYR A 176 -10.05 8.15 26.45
N ALA A 177 -10.87 8.20 27.49
CA ALA A 177 -11.52 9.44 27.96
C ALA A 177 -10.53 10.61 28.16
N ASN A 178 -9.34 10.34 28.70
CA ASN A 178 -8.34 11.36 29.01
C ASN A 178 -6.94 11.09 28.41
N GLN A 179 -6.78 10.05 27.60
CA GLN A 179 -5.46 9.66 27.06
C GLN A 179 -5.56 8.92 25.73
N SER A 180 -4.49 8.98 24.96
CA SER A 180 -4.30 8.10 23.80
C SER A 180 -3.27 7.04 24.16
N GLU A 181 -3.50 5.80 23.77
CA GLU A 181 -2.56 4.70 23.96
C GLU A 181 -2.21 4.06 22.62
N ILE A 182 -0.98 3.57 22.53
CA ILE A 182 -0.49 2.83 21.38
C ILE A 182 -0.37 1.38 21.81
N GLU A 183 -1.15 0.51 21.16
CA GLU A 183 -1.15 -0.91 21.45
C GLU A 183 -0.59 -1.69 20.27
N LYS A 184 0.35 -2.59 20.51
CA LYS A 184 0.83 -3.51 19.47
C LYS A 184 -0.30 -4.49 19.14
N LEU A 185 -0.65 -4.57 17.86
CA LEU A 185 -1.62 -5.55 17.38
C LEU A 185 -0.96 -6.94 17.41
N ALA A 186 -1.34 -7.74 18.40
CA ALA A 186 -0.81 -9.09 18.63
C ALA A 186 -1.41 -10.15 17.67
N GLY A 187 -2.43 -9.79 16.87
CA GLY A 187 -3.08 -10.71 15.95
C GLY A 187 -4.29 -10.11 15.25
N PHE A 188 -5.08 -10.99 14.64
CA PHE A 188 -6.32 -10.72 13.93
C PHE A 188 -7.27 -9.81 14.72
N LYS A 189 -7.55 -8.62 14.20
CA LYS A 189 -8.58 -7.74 14.73
C LYS A 189 -9.60 -7.43 13.65
N LEU A 190 -10.86 -7.67 13.99
CA LEU A 190 -11.99 -7.41 13.12
C LEU A 190 -12.15 -5.90 12.97
N ASN A 191 -12.09 -5.40 11.73
CA ASN A 191 -12.35 -4.00 11.43
C ASN A 191 -13.79 -3.61 11.79
N ASN A 192 -14.09 -2.30 11.81
CA ASN A 192 -15.42 -1.83 12.20
C ASN A 192 -16.52 -2.35 11.27
N ASP A 193 -16.26 -2.48 9.98
CA ASP A 193 -17.21 -3.02 9.00
C ASP A 193 -17.54 -4.48 9.33
N PHE A 194 -16.52 -5.31 9.54
CA PHE A 194 -16.69 -6.69 9.97
C PHE A 194 -17.45 -6.77 11.28
N LYS A 195 -17.08 -5.94 12.28
CA LYS A 195 -17.74 -5.93 13.58
C LYS A 195 -19.22 -5.56 13.43
N THR A 196 -19.53 -4.59 12.58
CA THR A 196 -20.90 -4.15 12.28
C THR A 196 -21.67 -5.26 11.56
N THR A 197 -21.11 -5.86 10.52
CA THR A 197 -21.71 -7.00 9.80
C THR A 197 -21.92 -8.20 10.73
N HIS A 198 -20.93 -8.55 11.55
CA HIS A 198 -21.03 -9.63 12.53
C HIS A 198 -22.13 -9.36 13.58
N LEU A 199 -22.23 -8.11 14.07
CA LEU A 199 -23.30 -7.70 14.99
C LEU A 199 -24.67 -7.81 14.32
N ARG A 200 -24.82 -7.34 13.07
CA ARG A 200 -26.05 -7.49 12.28
C ARG A 200 -26.46 -8.96 12.11
N LEU A 201 -25.50 -9.83 11.78
CA LEU A 201 -25.74 -11.28 11.70
C LEU A 201 -26.19 -11.86 13.06
N CYS A 202 -25.53 -11.47 14.15
CA CYS A 202 -25.91 -11.89 15.52
C CYS A 202 -27.30 -11.38 15.94
N GLU A 203 -27.64 -10.14 15.59
CA GLU A 203 -28.94 -9.53 15.89
C GLU A 203 -30.05 -10.21 15.08
N TYR A 204 -29.81 -10.50 13.81
CA TYR A 204 -30.74 -11.24 12.96
C TYR A 204 -31.05 -12.64 13.54
N LEU A 205 -30.04 -13.35 14.07
CA LEU A 205 -30.27 -14.64 14.74
C LEU A 205 -31.13 -14.55 16.01
N LYS A 206 -31.18 -13.39 16.66
CA LYS A 206 -31.92 -13.19 17.92
C LYS A 206 -33.31 -12.60 17.71
N PHE A 207 -33.43 -11.64 16.80
CA PHE A 207 -34.60 -10.79 16.66
C PHE A 207 -35.06 -10.61 15.21
N GLY A 208 -34.34 -11.20 14.24
CA GLY A 208 -34.59 -11.02 12.82
C GLY A 208 -35.98 -11.49 12.42
N LYS A 209 -36.63 -10.70 11.57
CA LYS A 209 -37.90 -11.06 10.94
C LYS A 209 -37.63 -11.63 9.55
N TYR A 210 -38.63 -12.34 9.02
CA TYR A 210 -38.61 -12.86 7.65
C TYR A 210 -38.24 -11.79 6.60
N GLU A 211 -38.76 -10.58 6.78
CA GLU A 211 -38.56 -9.45 5.87
C GLU A 211 -37.11 -8.95 5.83
N ASP A 212 -36.34 -9.17 6.90
CA ASP A 212 -34.93 -8.75 7.01
C ASP A 212 -33.95 -9.73 6.34
N ALA A 213 -34.44 -10.91 5.94
CA ALA A 213 -33.61 -12.02 5.46
C ALA A 213 -32.83 -11.69 4.18
N PHE A 214 -33.42 -10.87 3.30
CA PHE A 214 -32.80 -10.45 2.04
C PHE A 214 -31.68 -9.43 2.28
N ASP A 215 -31.83 -8.54 3.25
CA ASP A 215 -30.82 -7.53 3.60
C ASP A 215 -29.61 -8.14 4.32
N ILE A 216 -29.81 -9.29 4.97
CA ILE A 216 -28.78 -10.04 5.68
C ILE A 216 -28.08 -11.07 4.77
N SER A 217 -28.71 -11.53 3.70
CA SER A 217 -28.13 -12.57 2.84
C SER A 217 -26.79 -12.13 2.21
N GLY A 218 -26.68 -10.86 1.82
CA GLY A 218 -25.46 -10.24 1.31
C GLY A 218 -24.31 -10.19 2.32
N ASP A 219 -24.63 -10.00 3.60
CA ASP A 219 -23.67 -9.90 4.70
C ASP A 219 -22.91 -11.23 4.92
N VAL A 220 -23.57 -12.37 4.68
CA VAL A 220 -23.02 -13.72 4.86
C VAL A 220 -21.81 -13.96 3.95
N ARG A 221 -21.94 -13.63 2.65
CA ARG A 221 -20.82 -13.77 1.71
C ARG A 221 -19.75 -12.72 1.96
N PHE A 222 -20.16 -11.47 2.15
CA PHE A 222 -19.25 -10.35 2.35
C PHE A 222 -18.28 -10.61 3.51
N ILE A 223 -18.79 -11.06 4.66
CA ILE A 223 -17.95 -11.31 5.82
C ILE A 223 -16.95 -12.44 5.57
N LEU A 224 -17.37 -13.53 4.92
CA LEU A 224 -16.48 -14.64 4.58
C LEU A 224 -15.41 -14.24 3.56
N GLU A 225 -15.73 -13.42 2.57
CA GLU A 225 -14.75 -12.89 1.61
C GLU A 225 -13.70 -12.02 2.32
N LYS A 226 -14.12 -11.17 3.27
CA LYS A 226 -13.19 -10.38 4.09
C LYS A 226 -12.28 -11.30 4.94
N ILE A 227 -12.81 -12.37 5.54
CA ILE A 227 -12.00 -13.36 6.27
C ILE A 227 -11.00 -14.06 5.34
N CYS A 228 -11.46 -14.54 4.19
CA CYS A 228 -10.62 -15.20 3.20
C CYS A 228 -9.50 -14.28 2.72
N ASN A 229 -9.82 -13.00 2.46
CA ASN A 229 -8.84 -11.99 2.13
C ASN A 229 -7.77 -11.89 3.23
N ILE A 230 -8.12 -11.93 4.50
CA ILE A 230 -7.15 -11.84 5.60
C ILE A 230 -6.22 -13.06 5.64
N PHE A 231 -6.72 -14.28 5.45
CA PHE A 231 -5.92 -15.49 5.62
C PHE A 231 -5.20 -15.99 4.36
N PHE A 232 -5.63 -15.58 3.17
CA PHE A 232 -5.11 -16.10 1.91
C PHE A 232 -4.61 -15.00 0.97
N LYS A 233 -3.54 -15.32 0.23
CA LYS A 233 -2.92 -14.39 -0.73
C LYS A 233 -3.64 -14.34 -2.07
N ASN A 234 -4.22 -15.45 -2.51
CA ASN A 234 -5.03 -15.52 -3.73
C ASN A 234 -6.48 -15.76 -3.32
N THR A 235 -7.35 -14.79 -3.64
CA THR A 235 -8.79 -14.82 -3.36
C THR A 235 -9.66 -14.72 -4.61
N GLU A 236 -9.09 -14.92 -5.80
CA GLU A 236 -9.84 -14.89 -7.07
C GLU A 236 -10.92 -15.98 -7.12
N ASN A 237 -10.65 -17.14 -6.53
CA ASN A 237 -11.61 -18.22 -6.39
C ASN A 237 -12.13 -18.32 -4.94
N PHE A 238 -13.34 -17.80 -4.72
CA PHE A 238 -13.99 -17.87 -3.41
C PHE A 238 -14.16 -19.31 -2.91
N THR A 239 -14.52 -20.25 -3.78
CA THR A 239 -14.74 -21.64 -3.41
C THR A 239 -13.48 -22.27 -2.82
N ASP A 240 -12.34 -22.07 -3.49
CA ASP A 240 -11.05 -22.57 -2.99
C ASP A 240 -10.67 -21.92 -1.66
N CYS A 241 -10.96 -20.62 -1.50
CA CYS A 241 -10.65 -19.89 -0.27
C CYS A 241 -11.52 -20.35 0.89
N TYR A 242 -12.81 -20.53 0.64
CA TYR A 242 -13.77 -21.02 1.61
C TYR A 242 -13.38 -22.43 2.11
N ASP A 243 -13.05 -23.35 1.20
CA ASP A 243 -12.66 -24.70 1.59
C ASP A 243 -11.33 -24.73 2.36
N LYS A 244 -10.35 -23.91 1.93
CA LYS A 244 -9.10 -23.72 2.68
C LYS A 244 -9.36 -23.10 4.06
N LEU A 245 -10.32 -22.19 4.18
CA LEU A 245 -10.67 -21.55 5.46
C LEU A 245 -11.20 -22.57 6.44
N LEU A 246 -12.19 -23.36 6.02
CA LEU A 246 -12.79 -24.39 6.87
C LEU A 246 -11.75 -25.43 7.31
N SER A 247 -10.89 -25.86 6.38
CA SER A 247 -9.80 -26.79 6.69
C SER A 247 -8.77 -26.21 7.66
N LYS A 248 -8.43 -24.91 7.53
CA LYS A 248 -7.43 -24.25 8.40
C LYS A 248 -7.86 -24.17 9.86
N PHE A 249 -9.17 -24.10 10.12
CA PHE A 249 -9.75 -23.92 11.45
C PHE A 249 -10.54 -25.13 11.95
N ASP A 250 -10.33 -26.30 11.34
CA ASP A 250 -10.99 -27.57 11.68
C ASP A 250 -12.51 -27.41 11.81
N ILE A 251 -13.11 -26.77 10.81
CA ILE A 251 -14.55 -26.52 10.75
C ILE A 251 -15.18 -27.56 9.83
N ILE A 252 -16.16 -28.30 10.37
CA ILE A 252 -16.94 -29.26 9.59
C ILE A 252 -17.79 -28.49 8.58
N LYS A 253 -17.57 -28.77 7.29
CA LYS A 253 -18.31 -28.17 6.19
C LYS A 253 -19.77 -28.62 6.22
N LYS A 254 -20.68 -27.73 6.62
CA LYS A 254 -22.14 -27.94 6.55
C LYS A 254 -22.74 -27.51 5.20
N TYR A 255 -22.18 -26.47 4.60
CA TYR A 255 -22.63 -25.88 3.34
C TYR A 255 -21.47 -25.72 2.35
N THR A 256 -21.74 -25.86 1.06
CA THR A 256 -20.78 -25.57 -0.01
C THR A 256 -20.62 -24.06 -0.23
N ALA A 257 -19.53 -23.66 -0.89
CA ALA A 257 -19.34 -22.27 -1.27
C ALA A 257 -20.47 -21.75 -2.18
N ASN A 258 -21.01 -22.60 -3.06
CA ASN A 258 -22.16 -22.27 -3.89
C ASN A 258 -23.42 -22.04 -3.05
N ASP A 259 -23.68 -22.88 -2.04
CA ASP A 259 -24.84 -22.69 -1.15
C ASP A 259 -24.80 -21.35 -0.41
N ILE A 260 -23.59 -20.87 -0.08
CA ILE A 260 -23.35 -19.56 0.51
C ILE A 260 -23.46 -18.45 -0.54
N GLN A 261 -23.00 -18.66 -1.77
CA GLN A 261 -23.09 -17.68 -2.85
C GLN A 261 -24.51 -17.49 -3.38
N ASP A 262 -25.33 -18.55 -3.41
CA ASP A 262 -26.71 -18.50 -3.89
C ASP A 262 -27.59 -17.57 -3.03
N LEU A 263 -27.19 -17.29 -1.79
CA LEU A 263 -27.81 -16.27 -0.93
C LEU A 263 -27.77 -14.86 -1.53
N ASN A 264 -26.76 -14.54 -2.33
CA ASN A 264 -26.60 -13.22 -2.96
C ASN A 264 -27.36 -13.08 -4.27
N HIS A 265 -27.83 -14.18 -4.87
CA HIS A 265 -28.37 -14.18 -6.23
C HIS A 265 -29.91 -14.18 -6.28
N GLY A 266 -30.60 -14.05 -5.14
CA GLY A 266 -32.04 -13.80 -5.11
C GLY A 266 -32.86 -14.78 -5.94
N LYS A 267 -32.43 -16.04 -6.07
CA LYS A 267 -33.29 -17.06 -6.68
C LYS A 267 -34.52 -17.17 -5.76
N ASN A 268 -35.68 -16.84 -6.31
CA ASN A 268 -36.99 -16.64 -5.67
C ASN A 268 -37.57 -17.84 -4.88
N THR A 269 -36.74 -18.73 -4.35
CA THR A 269 -37.11 -19.99 -3.69
C THR A 269 -36.33 -20.27 -2.42
N ILE A 270 -35.48 -19.36 -1.93
CA ILE A 270 -34.74 -19.59 -0.68
C ILE A 270 -35.68 -19.35 0.50
N ASN A 271 -35.97 -20.40 1.27
CA ASN A 271 -36.77 -20.32 2.49
C ASN A 271 -35.98 -19.55 3.58
N SER A 272 -36.64 -18.65 4.33
CA SER A 272 -36.02 -17.89 5.42
C SER A 272 -35.32 -18.76 6.46
N ASP A 273 -35.85 -19.96 6.70
CA ASP A 273 -35.24 -20.92 7.63
C ASP A 273 -33.85 -21.35 7.16
N GLU A 274 -33.66 -21.50 5.85
CA GLU A 274 -32.38 -21.85 5.25
C GLU A 274 -31.37 -20.69 5.39
N ILE A 275 -31.85 -19.45 5.27
CA ILE A 275 -31.03 -18.25 5.48
C ILE A 275 -30.57 -18.19 6.95
N ILE A 276 -31.46 -18.43 7.91
CA ILE A 276 -31.13 -18.44 9.34
C ILE A 276 -30.06 -19.49 9.64
N GLU A 277 -30.19 -20.71 9.12
CA GLU A 277 -29.20 -21.77 9.37
C GLU A 277 -27.82 -21.47 8.74
N LYS A 278 -27.80 -20.86 7.54
CA LYS A 278 -26.55 -20.42 6.91
C LYS A 278 -25.91 -19.26 7.67
N VAL A 279 -26.70 -18.29 8.14
CA VAL A 279 -26.21 -17.20 9.01
C VAL A 279 -25.62 -17.78 10.30
N ARG A 280 -26.31 -18.73 10.94
CA ARG A 280 -25.82 -19.41 12.15
C ARG A 280 -24.48 -20.08 11.91
N PHE A 281 -24.34 -20.81 10.80
CA PHE A 281 -23.09 -21.45 10.44
C PHE A 281 -21.94 -20.45 10.20
N VAL A 282 -22.21 -19.30 9.58
CA VAL A 282 -21.18 -18.26 9.40
C VAL A 282 -20.78 -17.62 10.73
N VAL A 283 -21.72 -17.40 11.65
CA VAL A 283 -21.39 -16.93 13.01
C VAL A 283 -20.53 -17.98 13.74
N GLU A 284 -20.83 -19.28 13.63
CA GLU A 284 -20.00 -20.35 14.20
C GLU A 284 -18.55 -20.32 13.64
N ILE A 285 -18.38 -20.05 12.35
CA ILE A 285 -17.05 -19.90 11.73
C ILE A 285 -16.29 -18.75 12.39
N ILE A 286 -16.94 -17.60 12.53
CA ILE A 286 -16.34 -16.38 13.09
C ILE A 286 -15.92 -16.61 14.54
N ASP A 287 -16.79 -17.22 15.35
CA ASP A 287 -16.50 -17.51 16.75
C ASP A 287 -15.35 -18.51 16.90
N LYS A 288 -15.27 -19.54 16.06
CA LYS A 288 -14.11 -20.45 16.04
C LYS A 288 -12.80 -19.73 15.72
N ILE A 289 -12.81 -18.85 14.72
CA ILE A 289 -11.61 -18.08 14.34
C ILE A 289 -11.18 -17.14 15.48
N ARG A 290 -12.14 -16.50 16.15
CA ARG A 290 -11.87 -15.62 17.30
C ARG A 290 -11.27 -16.41 18.47
N ASN A 291 -11.84 -17.56 18.81
CA ASN A 291 -11.35 -18.41 19.89
C ASN A 291 -9.96 -18.98 19.59
N TYR A 292 -9.67 -19.34 18.33
CA TYR A 292 -8.34 -19.76 17.90
C TYR A 292 -7.29 -18.64 18.05
N SER A 293 -7.70 -17.39 17.80
CA SER A 293 -6.81 -16.22 17.87
C SER A 293 -6.52 -15.78 19.32
N CYS A 294 -7.47 -15.98 20.25
CA CYS A 294 -7.25 -15.75 21.69
C CYS A 294 -6.42 -16.85 22.37
N GLY A 295 -6.44 -18.09 21.85
CA GLY A 295 -5.73 -19.24 22.44
C GLY A 295 -4.24 -19.34 22.10
N LYS A 296 -3.68 -18.37 21.37
CA LYS A 296 -2.25 -18.25 21.04
C LYS A 296 -1.56 -17.05 21.72
N LEU A 297 -2.07 -16.64 22.87
CA LEU A 297 -1.39 -15.75 23.81
C LEU A 297 -0.47 -16.55 24.74
#